data_AF-A0AAU9XTB2-F1
#
_entry.id   AF-A0AAU9XTB2-F1
#
_cell.length_a   1.000
_cell.length_b   1.000
_cell.length_c   1.000
_cell.angle_alpha   90.00
_cell.angle_beta   90.00
_cell.angle_gamma   90.00
#
_symmetry.space_group_name_H-M   'P 1'
#
loop_
_entity.id
_entity.type
_entity.pdbx_description
1 polymer ?
#
loop_
_entity_poly.entity_id
_entity_poly.type
_entity_poly.pdbx_seq_one_letter_code
_entity_poly.pdbx_strand_id
1 'polypeptide(L)'
;MCTIDSFEDYVDPIQEAIDDLLLPTLFGQSEPLPNKVRLLVTLTTAQRGLSMPDLRAEAPQHFAASKSITTAHVDSITSQTTFMASGESPTEELKRHHQSLKRARFEAQRHDGVRNLLTAFINKVCNNVEIEPRLQPLDNERLHLRSAVTSSEARLDIKAGGFWSRGVSAFFDVRVTHVNPKCYQNKTTS
;
A
#
# COMPACT_ATOMS: atom_id res chain seq x y z
N MET A 1 -23.11 -2.44 6.06
CA MET A 1 -22.80 -2.87 4.67
C MET A 1 -24.13 -3.00 3.97
N CYS A 2 -24.35 -2.30 2.85
CA CYS A 2 -25.62 -2.37 2.11
C CYS A 2 -25.49 -3.49 1.08
N THR A 3 -26.16 -4.62 1.30
CA THR A 3 -26.41 -5.62 0.26
C THR A 3 -27.69 -5.23 -0.46
N ILE A 4 -27.69 -5.35 -1.79
CA ILE A 4 -28.92 -5.21 -2.58
C ILE A 4 -29.74 -6.47 -2.32
N ASP A 5 -30.99 -6.29 -1.91
CA ASP A 5 -31.91 -7.41 -1.70
C ASP A 5 -32.10 -8.16 -3.02
N SER A 6 -32.08 -9.49 -2.95
CA SER A 6 -32.22 -10.38 -4.11
C SER A 6 -31.21 -10.10 -5.24
N PHE A 7 -29.94 -9.82 -4.90
CA PHE A 7 -28.87 -9.62 -5.90
C PHE A 7 -28.82 -10.72 -6.98
N GLU A 8 -29.14 -11.96 -6.62
CA GLU A 8 -29.20 -13.12 -7.52
C GLU A 8 -30.12 -12.88 -8.73
N ASP A 9 -31.23 -12.18 -8.53
CA ASP A 9 -32.21 -11.86 -9.58
C ASP A 9 -31.66 -10.88 -10.62
N TYR A 10 -30.59 -10.14 -10.30
CA TYR A 10 -29.98 -9.15 -11.18
C TYR A 10 -28.76 -9.70 -11.95
N VAL A 11 -28.21 -10.85 -11.55
CA VAL A 11 -27.00 -11.40 -12.19
C VAL A 11 -27.26 -11.72 -13.66
N ASP A 12 -28.35 -12.43 -13.95
CA ASP A 12 -28.67 -12.83 -15.33
C ASP A 12 -29.03 -11.64 -16.24
N PRO A 13 -29.93 -10.71 -15.85
CA PRO A 13 -30.23 -9.54 -16.67
C PRO A 13 -29.01 -8.65 -16.96
N ILE A 14 -28.11 -8.50 -15.99
CA ILE A 14 -26.89 -7.71 -16.19
C ILE A 14 -25.92 -8.45 -17.11
N GLN A 15 -25.76 -9.77 -16.95
CA GLN A 15 -24.91 -10.56 -17.83
C GLN A 15 -25.40 -10.50 -19.28
N GLU A 16 -26.71 -10.61 -19.50
CA GLU A 16 -27.34 -10.45 -20.82
C GLU A 16 -27.09 -9.04 -21.39
N ALA A 17 -27.29 -7.99 -20.59
CA ALA A 17 -26.99 -6.62 -21.02
C ALA A 17 -25.50 -6.42 -21.37
N ILE A 18 -24.59 -7.09 -20.68
CA ILE A 18 -23.16 -7.07 -21.01
C ILE A 18 -22.93 -7.74 -22.37
N ASP A 19 -23.51 -8.92 -22.58
CA ASP A 19 -23.26 -9.77 -23.74
C ASP A 19 -23.92 -9.26 -25.03
N ASP A 20 -25.13 -8.73 -24.92
CA ASP A 20 -25.97 -8.38 -26.06
C ASP A 20 -25.92 -6.89 -26.40
N LEU A 21 -25.55 -6.03 -25.44
CA LEU A 21 -25.52 -4.58 -25.64
C LEU A 21 -24.12 -4.00 -25.45
N LEU A 22 -23.51 -4.16 -24.27
CA LEU A 22 -22.25 -3.50 -23.94
C LEU A 22 -21.10 -3.97 -24.83
N LEU A 23 -20.91 -5.29 -24.91
CA LEU A 23 -19.81 -5.89 -25.65
C LEU A 23 -19.92 -5.62 -27.17
N PRO A 24 -21.06 -5.85 -27.84
CA PRO A 24 -21.19 -5.51 -29.26
C PRO A 24 -20.90 -4.04 -29.52
N THR A 25 -21.49 -3.14 -28.72
CA THR A 25 -21.29 -1.69 -28.85
C THR A 25 -19.82 -1.30 -28.68
N LEU A 26 -19.11 -1.89 -27.72
CA LEU A 26 -17.70 -1.61 -27.46
C LEU A 26 -16.80 -1.98 -28.65
N PHE A 27 -17.14 -3.05 -29.39
CA PHE A 27 -16.40 -3.51 -30.56
C PHE A 27 -17.00 -3.02 -31.90
N GLY A 28 -17.98 -2.11 -31.85
CA GLY A 28 -18.65 -1.57 -33.04
C GLY A 28 -19.45 -2.62 -33.83
N GLN A 29 -19.89 -3.69 -33.16
CA GLN A 29 -20.73 -4.75 -33.73
C GLN A 29 -22.19 -4.52 -33.35
N SER A 30 -23.11 -4.86 -34.26
CA SER A 30 -24.55 -4.87 -34.00
C SER A 30 -25.07 -6.21 -33.48
N GLU A 31 -24.22 -7.25 -33.52
CA GLU A 31 -24.56 -8.61 -33.10
C GLU A 31 -23.69 -9.05 -31.91
N PRO A 32 -24.20 -9.96 -31.05
CA PRO A 32 -23.45 -10.55 -29.95
C PRO A 32 -22.11 -11.13 -30.39
N LEU A 33 -21.07 -10.89 -29.60
CA LEU A 33 -19.74 -11.41 -29.91
C LEU A 33 -19.70 -12.95 -29.80
N PRO A 34 -18.93 -13.63 -30.66
CA PRO A 34 -18.73 -15.07 -30.53
C PRO A 34 -18.17 -15.45 -29.14
N ASN A 35 -18.60 -16.59 -28.59
CA ASN A 35 -18.21 -17.06 -27.25
C ASN A 35 -16.69 -17.06 -27.00
N LYS A 36 -15.87 -17.35 -28.02
CA LYS A 36 -14.40 -17.30 -27.91
C LYS A 36 -13.87 -15.90 -27.64
N VAL A 37 -14.49 -14.87 -28.25
CA VAL A 37 -14.13 -13.46 -28.05
C VAL A 37 -14.62 -12.99 -26.68
N ARG A 38 -15.83 -13.39 -26.27
CA ARG A 38 -16.34 -13.12 -24.92
C ARG A 38 -15.41 -13.67 -23.84
N LEU A 39 -14.86 -14.87 -24.03
CA LEU A 39 -13.85 -15.44 -23.11
C LEU A 39 -12.54 -14.63 -23.08
N LEU A 40 -12.13 -14.00 -24.19
CA LEU A 40 -10.96 -13.11 -24.20
C LEU A 40 -11.20 -11.83 -23.40
N VAL A 41 -12.45 -11.33 -23.35
CA VAL A 41 -12.81 -10.15 -22.55
C VAL A 41 -12.63 -10.43 -21.06
N THR A 42 -12.90 -11.66 -20.60
CA THR A 42 -12.73 -12.02 -19.18
C THR A 42 -11.28 -12.15 -18.75
N LEU A 43 -10.36 -12.38 -19.69
CA LEU A 43 -8.93 -12.44 -19.37
C LEU A 43 -8.40 -11.10 -18.85
N THR A 44 -7.37 -11.17 -18.02
CA THR A 44 -6.71 -9.97 -17.48
C THR A 44 -6.01 -9.16 -18.57
N THR A 45 -5.75 -7.88 -18.31
CA THR A 45 -4.96 -7.03 -19.23
C THR A 45 -3.57 -7.61 -19.50
N ALA A 46 -2.97 -8.32 -18.54
CA ALA A 46 -1.69 -9.02 -18.72
C ALA A 46 -1.76 -10.13 -19.78
N GLN A 47 -2.93 -10.73 -19.98
CA GLN A 47 -3.23 -11.73 -21.00
C GLN A 47 -3.87 -11.12 -22.25
N ARG A 48 -3.82 -9.78 -22.39
CA ARG A 48 -4.44 -9.01 -23.49
C ARG A 48 -5.98 -9.05 -23.51
N GLY A 49 -6.62 -9.34 -22.38
CA GLY A 49 -8.07 -9.22 -22.21
C GLY A 49 -8.51 -7.90 -21.61
N LEU A 50 -9.81 -7.76 -21.35
CA LEU A 50 -10.45 -6.55 -20.81
C LEU A 50 -10.76 -6.64 -19.31
N SER A 51 -10.49 -7.78 -18.68
CA SER A 51 -10.75 -8.05 -17.27
C SER A 51 -12.22 -7.84 -16.87
N MET A 52 -13.17 -8.04 -17.79
CA MET A 52 -14.59 -7.99 -17.44
C MET A 52 -15.05 -9.39 -17.01
N PRO A 53 -15.47 -9.58 -15.76
CA PRO A 53 -15.81 -10.91 -15.24
C PRO A 53 -17.06 -11.49 -15.88
N ASP A 54 -17.13 -12.82 -15.94
CA ASP A 54 -18.40 -13.53 -16.19
C ASP A 54 -19.18 -13.58 -14.87
N LEU A 55 -20.25 -12.79 -14.79
CA LEU A 55 -21.02 -12.63 -13.58
C LEU A 55 -21.68 -13.95 -13.14
N ARG A 56 -22.07 -14.81 -14.08
CA ARG A 56 -22.68 -16.11 -13.74
C ARG A 56 -21.69 -17.05 -13.05
N ALA A 57 -20.43 -17.02 -13.47
CA ALA A 57 -19.38 -17.85 -12.91
C ALA A 57 -18.81 -17.27 -11.59
N GLU A 58 -18.68 -15.95 -11.52
CA GLU A 58 -17.97 -15.28 -10.44
C GLU A 58 -18.87 -14.80 -9.30
N ALA A 59 -20.12 -14.38 -9.58
CA ALA A 59 -21.01 -13.84 -8.55
C ALA A 59 -21.23 -14.79 -7.36
N PRO A 60 -21.45 -16.12 -7.54
CA PRO A 60 -21.60 -17.03 -6.40
C PRO A 60 -20.35 -17.11 -5.53
N GLN A 61 -19.17 -17.04 -6.14
CA GLN A 61 -17.89 -17.12 -5.43
C GLN A 61 -17.63 -15.85 -4.63
N HIS A 62 -17.84 -14.67 -5.25
CA HIS A 62 -17.72 -13.38 -4.56
C HIS A 62 -18.76 -13.22 -3.45
N PHE A 63 -19.98 -13.71 -3.66
CA PHE A 63 -21.02 -13.72 -2.63
C PHE A 63 -20.64 -14.63 -1.45
N ALA A 64 -20.18 -15.85 -1.71
CA ALA A 64 -19.73 -16.77 -0.66
C ALA A 64 -18.54 -16.20 0.14
N ALA A 65 -17.57 -15.58 -0.55
CA ALA A 65 -16.44 -14.93 0.08
C ALA A 65 -16.87 -13.71 0.92
N SER A 66 -17.74 -12.86 0.37
CA SER A 66 -18.30 -11.69 1.07
C SER A 66 -19.06 -12.11 2.32
N LYS A 67 -19.89 -13.17 2.22
CA LYS A 67 -20.61 -13.76 3.36
C LYS A 67 -19.63 -14.25 4.41
N SER A 68 -18.61 -15.03 4.03
CA SER A 68 -17.60 -15.54 4.97
C SER A 68 -16.88 -14.43 5.74
N ILE A 69 -16.46 -13.36 5.05
CA ILE A 69 -15.79 -12.21 5.66
C ILE A 69 -16.74 -11.45 6.59
N THR A 70 -17.97 -11.22 6.13
CA THR A 70 -18.94 -10.41 6.85
C THR A 70 -19.53 -11.15 8.05
N THR A 71 -19.68 -12.48 7.98
CA THR A 71 -20.15 -13.30 9.10
C THR A 71 -19.26 -13.14 10.32
N ALA A 72 -17.93 -13.23 10.18
CA ALA A 72 -17.01 -13.01 11.29
C ALA A 72 -17.18 -11.60 11.92
N HIS A 73 -17.47 -10.60 11.08
CA HIS A 73 -17.72 -9.24 11.53
C HIS A 73 -19.06 -9.09 12.25
N VAL A 74 -20.12 -9.71 11.73
CA VAL A 74 -21.46 -9.75 12.34
C VAL A 74 -21.42 -10.47 13.68
N ASP A 75 -20.70 -11.59 13.79
CA ASP A 75 -20.57 -12.35 15.03
C ASP A 75 -19.82 -11.55 16.11
N SER A 76 -18.78 -10.81 15.74
CA SER A 76 -18.06 -9.90 16.64
C SER A 76 -18.93 -8.73 17.10
N ILE A 77 -19.73 -8.12 16.20
CA ILE A 77 -20.67 -7.06 16.56
C ILE A 77 -21.74 -7.59 17.51
N THR A 78 -22.30 -8.76 17.22
CA THR A 78 -23.36 -9.39 18.03
C THR A 78 -22.85 -9.80 19.42
N SER A 79 -21.62 -10.33 19.49
CA SER A 79 -20.99 -10.73 20.76
C SER A 79 -20.36 -9.56 21.54
N GLN A 80 -20.34 -8.35 20.96
CA GLN A 80 -19.65 -7.16 21.51
C GLN A 80 -18.17 -7.43 21.83
N THR A 81 -17.55 -8.37 21.13
CA THR A 81 -16.16 -8.74 21.36
C THR A 81 -15.26 -7.85 20.52
N THR A 82 -14.32 -7.14 21.14
CA THR A 82 -13.33 -6.31 20.42
C THR A 82 -12.36 -7.14 19.59
N PHE A 83 -12.23 -8.43 19.90
CA PHE A 83 -11.40 -9.37 19.15
C PHE A 83 -12.22 -10.09 18.10
N MET A 84 -11.91 -9.82 16.83
CA MET A 84 -12.31 -10.68 15.72
C MET A 84 -11.64 -12.03 15.96
N ALA A 85 -12.40 -13.06 16.35
CA ALA A 85 -11.96 -14.44 16.23
C ALA A 85 -11.98 -14.82 14.74
N SER A 86 -11.12 -14.18 13.96
CA SER A 86 -10.75 -14.75 12.67
C SER A 86 -10.04 -16.05 13.01
N GLY A 87 -10.57 -17.17 12.56
CA GLY A 87 -9.80 -18.40 12.45
C GLY A 87 -8.68 -18.16 11.46
N GLU A 88 -7.68 -17.38 11.85
CA GLU A 88 -6.51 -17.09 11.06
C GLU A 88 -5.71 -18.38 11.05
N SER A 89 -5.74 -19.06 9.92
CA SER A 89 -4.72 -20.07 9.68
C SER A 89 -3.36 -19.35 9.79
N PRO A 90 -2.35 -19.99 10.40
CA PRO A 90 -1.00 -19.43 10.57
C PRO A 90 -0.40 -18.85 9.26
N THR A 91 -0.92 -19.25 8.11
CA THR A 91 -0.54 -18.76 6.78
C THR A 91 -0.96 -17.31 6.50
N GLU A 92 -2.12 -16.84 6.97
CA GLU A 92 -2.58 -15.47 6.66
C GLU A 92 -1.92 -14.43 7.57
N GLU A 93 -1.63 -14.76 8.83
CA GLU A 93 -0.81 -13.93 9.72
C GLU A 93 0.62 -13.80 9.16
N LEU A 94 1.21 -14.91 8.72
CA LEU A 94 2.53 -14.93 8.08
C LEU A 94 2.56 -14.09 6.79
N LYS A 95 1.46 -14.07 6.03
CA LYS A 95 1.33 -13.29 4.79
C LYS A 95 1.23 -11.79 5.08
N ARG A 96 0.46 -11.38 6.09
CA ARG A 96 0.42 -9.98 6.54
C ARG A 96 1.76 -9.50 7.07
N HIS A 97 2.43 -10.33 7.88
CA HIS A 97 3.76 -10.05 8.38
C HIS A 97 4.76 -9.88 7.23
N HIS A 98 4.78 -10.81 6.26
CA HIS A 98 5.61 -10.69 5.06
C HIS A 98 5.32 -9.42 4.26
N GLN A 99 4.05 -9.03 4.13
CA GLN A 99 3.69 -7.84 3.38
C GLN A 99 4.09 -6.55 4.10
N SER A 100 3.97 -6.52 5.43
CA SER A 100 4.48 -5.44 6.28
C SER A 100 6.01 -5.30 6.14
N LEU A 101 6.75 -6.41 6.24
CA LEU A 101 8.19 -6.44 6.05
C LEU A 101 8.61 -5.97 4.65
N LYS A 102 7.88 -6.39 3.60
CA LYS A 102 8.13 -5.91 2.22
C LYS A 102 7.96 -4.40 2.13
N ARG A 103 6.88 -3.84 2.68
CA ARG A 103 6.64 -2.38 2.70
C ARG A 103 7.75 -1.63 3.43
N ALA A 104 8.10 -2.08 4.64
CA ALA A 104 9.19 -1.49 5.42
C ALA A 104 10.53 -1.54 4.66
N ARG A 105 10.82 -2.64 3.96
CA ARG A 105 12.03 -2.75 3.11
C ARG A 105 12.01 -1.75 1.95
N PHE A 106 10.87 -1.56 1.29
CA PHE A 106 10.76 -0.58 0.21
C PHE A 106 10.93 0.86 0.72
N GLU A 107 10.36 1.18 1.88
CA GLU A 107 10.52 2.49 2.51
C GLU A 107 11.99 2.76 2.89
N ALA A 108 12.65 1.79 3.53
CA ALA A 108 14.08 1.86 3.84
C ALA A 108 14.92 2.02 2.57
N GLN A 109 14.64 1.25 1.51
CA GLN A 109 15.37 1.34 0.25
C GLN A 109 15.22 2.71 -0.43
N ARG A 110 14.03 3.32 -0.38
CA ARG A 110 13.81 4.68 -0.91
C ARG A 110 14.58 5.72 -0.11
N HIS A 111 14.52 5.61 1.22
CA HIS A 111 15.28 6.47 2.11
C HIS A 111 16.78 6.38 1.84
N ASP A 112 17.33 5.17 1.83
CA ASP A 112 18.75 4.92 1.63
C ASP A 112 19.20 5.40 0.25
N GLY A 113 18.37 5.21 -0.78
CA GLY A 113 18.63 5.72 -2.12
C GLY A 113 18.78 7.24 -2.15
N VAL A 114 17.85 7.98 -1.52
CA VAL A 114 17.90 9.45 -1.46
C VAL A 114 19.08 9.92 -0.62
N ARG A 115 19.30 9.32 0.56
CA ARG A 115 20.43 9.63 1.43
C ARG A 115 21.76 9.43 0.72
N ASN A 116 21.97 8.26 0.11
CA ASN A 116 23.23 7.93 -0.54
C ASN A 116 23.50 8.85 -1.75
N LEU A 117 22.46 9.20 -2.51
CA LEU A 117 22.57 10.14 -3.61
C LEU A 117 22.98 11.54 -3.11
N LEU A 118 22.33 12.04 -2.06
CA LEU A 118 22.67 13.32 -1.43
C LEU A 118 24.11 13.31 -0.92
N THR A 119 24.51 12.26 -0.21
CA THR A 119 25.89 12.09 0.27
C THR A 119 26.88 12.11 -0.88
N ALA A 120 26.59 11.44 -2.00
CA ALA A 120 27.46 11.43 -3.17
C ALA A 120 27.67 12.83 -3.76
N PHE A 121 26.68 13.73 -3.68
CA PHE A 121 26.83 15.13 -4.08
C PHE A 121 27.62 15.93 -3.05
N ILE A 122 27.29 15.80 -1.77
CA ILE A 122 27.98 16.52 -0.69
C ILE A 122 29.46 16.16 -0.62
N ASN A 123 29.80 14.88 -0.84
CA ASN A 123 31.19 14.41 -0.83
C ASN A 123 32.05 14.99 -1.97
N LYS A 124 31.44 15.57 -3.02
CA LYS A 124 32.20 16.28 -4.07
C LYS A 124 32.61 17.69 -3.67
N VAL A 125 31.94 18.28 -2.68
CA VAL A 125 32.10 19.70 -2.31
C VAL A 125 32.56 19.90 -0.86
N CYS A 126 32.31 18.93 0.01
CA CYS A 126 32.62 18.97 1.45
C CYS A 126 33.66 17.92 1.83
N ASN A 127 34.33 18.14 2.96
CA ASN A 127 35.30 17.20 3.52
C ASN A 127 34.71 16.47 4.73
N ASN A 128 35.28 15.33 5.11
CA ASN A 128 34.86 14.58 6.30
C ASN A 128 33.35 14.23 6.30
N VAL A 129 32.88 13.75 5.15
CA VAL A 129 31.49 13.32 4.97
C VAL A 129 31.33 11.88 5.46
N GLU A 130 30.38 11.65 6.37
CA GLU A 130 30.12 10.35 6.99
C GLU A 130 28.64 10.00 6.82
N ILE A 131 28.35 8.74 6.49
CA ILE A 131 27.00 8.18 6.40
C ILE A 131 26.73 7.39 7.68
N GLU A 132 25.54 7.54 8.26
CA GLU A 132 25.17 6.82 9.49
C GLU A 132 26.14 7.00 10.68
N PRO A 133 26.72 8.19 10.94
CA PRO A 133 27.59 8.36 12.10
C PRO A 133 26.79 8.21 13.40
N ARG A 134 27.43 7.63 14.42
CA ARG A 134 26.85 7.50 15.76
C ARG A 134 26.63 8.89 16.38
N LEU A 135 25.47 9.07 16.99
CA LEU A 135 25.16 10.23 17.81
C LEU A 135 25.82 10.11 19.17
N GLN A 136 26.05 11.25 19.82
CA GLN A 136 26.51 11.27 21.20
C GLN A 136 25.42 10.67 22.11
N PRO A 137 25.80 9.83 23.09
CA PRO A 137 24.87 9.35 24.11
C PRO A 137 24.25 10.52 24.87
N LEU A 138 23.02 10.33 25.36
CA LEU A 138 22.34 11.32 26.17
C LEU A 138 22.91 11.32 27.60
N ASP A 139 23.46 12.44 28.04
CA ASP A 139 23.92 12.64 29.41
C ASP A 139 22.76 13.19 30.26
N ASN A 140 21.93 12.28 30.80
CA ASN A 140 20.74 12.59 31.62
C ASN A 140 19.65 13.45 30.94
N GLU A 141 19.80 13.80 29.67
CA GLU A 141 18.80 14.54 28.91
C GLU A 141 17.55 13.69 28.64
N ARG A 142 16.35 14.26 28.86
CA ARG A 142 15.07 13.61 28.55
C ARG A 142 14.45 14.24 27.31
N LEU A 143 14.47 13.50 26.21
CA LEU A 143 13.73 13.87 25.00
C LEU A 143 12.27 13.42 25.12
N HIS A 144 11.34 14.37 25.19
CA HIS A 144 9.91 14.10 25.41
C HIS A 144 9.13 13.76 24.13
N LEU A 145 9.75 13.93 22.95
CA LEU A 145 9.13 13.64 21.67
C LEU A 145 9.20 12.14 21.35
N ARG A 146 8.08 11.52 20.95
CA ARG A 146 8.05 10.10 20.54
C ARG A 146 8.98 9.78 19.36
N SER A 147 9.25 10.76 18.51
CA SER A 147 10.11 10.61 17.33
C SER A 147 11.60 10.70 17.64
N ALA A 148 11.97 11.04 18.88
CA ALA A 148 13.37 11.15 19.27
C ALA A 148 13.94 9.75 19.55
N VAL A 149 15.08 9.43 18.93
CA VAL A 149 15.80 8.18 19.19
C VAL A 149 16.64 8.38 20.45
N THR A 150 16.32 7.65 21.52
CA THR A 150 17.01 7.75 22.82
C THR A 150 17.98 6.59 23.09
N SER A 151 18.18 5.70 22.10
CA SER A 151 19.11 4.58 22.23
C SER A 151 20.56 5.03 22.14
N SER A 152 21.47 4.29 22.80
CA SER A 152 22.92 4.53 22.73
C SER A 152 23.53 4.25 21.34
N GLU A 153 22.79 3.54 20.48
CA GLU A 153 23.18 3.25 19.09
C GLU A 153 22.45 4.15 18.08
N ALA A 154 21.91 5.30 18.53
CA ALA A 154 21.28 6.26 17.64
C ALA A 154 22.30 6.75 16.58
N ARG A 155 21.84 6.81 15.33
CA ARG A 155 22.64 7.23 14.18
C ARG A 155 21.93 8.36 13.46
N LEU A 156 22.73 9.29 12.95
CA LEU A 156 22.28 10.35 12.06
C LEU A 156 22.37 9.89 10.60
N ASP A 157 21.64 10.45 9.65
CA ASP A 157 21.78 10.05 8.26
C ASP A 157 23.10 10.50 7.62
N ILE A 158 23.46 11.78 7.74
CA ILE A 158 24.66 12.34 7.09
C ILE A 158 25.32 13.39 7.98
N LYS A 159 26.64 13.32 8.10
CA LYS A 159 27.49 14.40 8.61
C LYS A 159 28.38 14.91 7.49
N ALA A 160 28.55 16.23 7.38
CA ALA A 160 29.44 16.85 6.39
C ALA A 160 30.26 17.98 7.01
N GLY A 161 31.58 17.91 6.90
CA GLY A 161 32.48 18.98 7.32
C GLY A 161 32.66 20.05 6.25
N GLY A 162 32.69 21.31 6.66
CA GLY A 162 32.95 22.43 5.76
C GLY A 162 31.73 22.90 4.95
N PHE A 163 30.52 22.38 5.22
CA PHE A 163 29.32 22.67 4.44
C PHE A 163 28.92 24.15 4.49
N TRP A 164 28.85 24.73 5.69
CA TRP A 164 28.54 26.16 5.88
C TRP A 164 29.78 27.04 5.90
N SER A 165 30.86 26.55 6.53
CA SER A 165 32.14 27.25 6.69
C SER A 165 33.21 26.24 7.03
N ARG A 166 34.48 26.55 6.69
CA ARG A 166 35.61 25.69 7.01
C ARG A 166 35.68 25.42 8.51
N GLY A 167 35.86 24.16 8.89
CA GLY A 167 35.97 23.72 10.29
C GLY A 167 34.64 23.47 11.01
N VAL A 168 33.49 23.73 10.37
CA VAL A 168 32.16 23.46 10.95
C VAL A 168 31.56 22.20 10.33
N SER A 169 30.99 21.32 11.16
CA SER A 169 30.20 20.17 10.69
C SER A 169 28.71 20.52 10.61
N ALA A 170 28.09 20.14 9.49
CA ALA A 170 26.65 20.12 9.32
C ALA A 170 26.14 18.68 9.45
N PHE A 171 24.93 18.54 9.98
CA PHE A 171 24.27 17.28 10.28
C PHE A 171 22.91 17.28 9.59
N PHE A 172 22.58 16.21 8.87
CA PHE A 172 21.37 16.11 8.07
C PHE A 172 20.57 14.85 8.44
N ASP A 173 19.26 15.01 8.47
CA ASP A 173 18.25 13.97 8.65
C ASP A 173 17.40 13.94 7.38
N VAL A 174 17.35 12.79 6.72
CA VAL A 174 16.72 12.59 5.42
C VAL A 174 15.33 12.03 5.63
N ARG A 175 14.30 12.76 5.17
CA ARG A 175 12.91 12.31 5.27
C ARG A 175 12.32 12.09 3.89
N VAL A 176 11.81 10.89 3.66
CA VAL A 176 11.05 10.57 2.44
C VAL A 176 9.58 10.49 2.81
N THR A 177 8.81 11.47 2.35
CA THR A 177 7.35 11.49 2.49
C THR A 177 6.67 11.28 1.15
N HIS A 178 5.48 10.68 1.16
CA HIS A 178 4.63 10.67 -0.02
C HIS A 178 4.04 12.08 -0.22
N VAL A 179 4.00 12.58 -1.46
CA VAL A 179 3.57 13.98 -1.75
C VAL A 179 2.06 14.17 -1.58
N ASN A 180 1.25 13.13 -1.80
CA ASN A 180 -0.20 13.15 -1.57
C ASN A 180 -0.66 11.97 -0.69
N PRO A 181 -0.22 11.88 0.58
CA PRO A 181 -0.65 10.83 1.47
C PRO A 181 -2.09 11.08 1.92
N LYS A 182 -2.94 10.05 1.89
CA LYS A 182 -4.36 10.15 2.29
C LYS A 182 -4.54 10.75 3.70
N CYS A 183 -3.58 10.52 4.61
CA CYS A 183 -3.59 11.06 5.97
C CYS A 183 -3.27 12.57 6.08
N TYR A 184 -2.87 13.22 4.98
CA TYR A 184 -2.62 14.67 4.90
C TYR A 184 -3.65 15.41 4.04
N GLN A 185 -4.57 14.72 3.37
CA GLN A 185 -5.58 15.35 2.51
C GLN A 185 -6.53 16.31 3.25
N ASN A 186 -6.66 16.15 4.58
CA ASN A 186 -7.51 16.98 5.44
C ASN A 186 -6.71 17.87 6.41
N LYS A 187 -5.39 18.01 6.22
CA LYS A 187 -4.54 18.85 7.07
C LYS A 187 -4.16 20.10 6.29
N THR A 188 -4.49 21.28 6.83
CA THR A 188 -4.05 22.55 6.27
C THR A 188 -2.52 22.63 6.33
N THR A 189 -1.86 22.72 5.18
CA THR A 189 -0.43 23.00 5.10
C THR A 189 -0.15 24.38 5.72
N SER A 190 0.71 24.42 6.73
CA SER A 190 1.23 25.67 7.31
C SER A 190 2.22 26.35 6.38
#